data_AF-K6ZJA5-F1
#
_entry.id   AF-K6ZJA5-F1
#
_cell.length_a   1.000
_cell.length_b   1.000
_cell.length_c   1.000
_cell.angle_alpha   90.00
_cell.angle_beta   90.00
_cell.angle_gamma   90.00
#
_symmetry.space_group_name_H-M   'P 1'
#
loop_
_entity.id
_entity.type
_entity.pdbx_description
1 polymer ?
#
loop_
_entity_poly.entity_id
_entity_poly.type
_entity_poly.pdbx_seq_one_letter_code
_entity_poly.pdbx_strand_id
1 'polypeptide(L)' 'MLELTNEGGVRYCGECSKNVYYCQTKVELDKALSEGKCVAFKIELEEPDFDDELMGF' A
#
# COMPACT_ATOMS: atom_id res chain seq x y z
N MET A 1 8.72 13.03 3.90
CA MET A 1 7.47 13.42 4.65
C MET A 1 6.32 13.50 3.65
N LEU A 2 5.11 13.01 3.98
CA LEU A 2 3.95 13.05 3.08
C LEU A 2 3.00 14.18 3.48
N GLU A 3 2.67 15.06 2.54
CA GLU A 3 1.79 16.22 2.70
C GLU A 3 0.36 15.90 2.28
N LEU A 4 -0.62 16.54 2.91
CA LEU A 4 -2.04 16.42 2.53
C LEU A 4 -2.28 17.17 1.22
N THR A 5 -3.06 16.58 0.33
CA THR A 5 -3.57 17.27 -0.87
C THR A 5 -5.07 17.53 -0.72
N ASN A 6 -5.63 18.30 -1.66
CA ASN A 6 -7.07 18.56 -1.72
C ASN A 6 -7.87 17.34 -2.20
N GLU A 7 -7.20 16.26 -2.61
CA GLU A 7 -7.82 15.01 -3.07
C GLU A 7 -7.82 13.99 -1.94
N GLY A 8 -9.01 13.51 -1.55
CA GLY A 8 -9.14 12.48 -0.53
C GLY A 8 -8.44 11.19 -0.93
N GLY A 9 -7.55 10.68 -0.06
CA GLY A 9 -6.76 9.48 -0.34
C GLY A 9 -5.52 9.71 -1.20
N VAL A 10 -5.18 10.96 -1.52
CA VAL A 10 -3.92 11.31 -2.19
C VAL A 10 -3.04 12.07 -1.19
N ARG A 11 -1.75 11.72 -1.16
CA ARG A 11 -0.73 12.45 -0.41
C ARG A 11 0.37 12.90 -1.36
N TYR A 12 0.99 14.04 -1.10
CA TYR A 12 2.12 14.52 -1.89
C TYR A 12 3.42 14.13 -1.20
N CYS A 13 4.36 13.55 -1.93
CA CYS A 13 5.72 13.34 -1.44
C CYS A 13 6.60 14.47 -1.94
N GLY A 14 6.97 15.40 -1.05
CA GLY A 14 7.84 16.54 -1.38
C GLY A 14 9.27 16.14 -1.77
N GLU A 15 9.75 14.97 -1.33
CA GLU A 15 11.08 14.45 -1.71
C GLU A 15 11.08 13.89 -3.14
N CYS A 16 9.99 13.24 -3.54
CA CYS A 16 9.83 12.68 -4.87
C CYS A 16 9.17 13.66 -5.85
N SER A 17 8.71 14.81 -5.36
CA SER A 17 7.86 15.78 -6.05
C SER A 17 6.68 15.14 -6.80
N LYS A 18 6.04 14.12 -6.20
CA LYS A 18 5.02 13.28 -6.84
C LYS A 18 3.82 13.02 -5.92
N ASN A 19 2.63 12.89 -6.53
CA ASN A 19 1.42 12.44 -5.86
C ASN A 19 1.48 10.93 -5.60
N VAL A 20 1.15 10.55 -4.37
CA VAL A 20 1.04 9.18 -3.88
C VAL A 20 -0.44 8.88 -3.66
N TYR A 21 -0.96 7.95 -4.46
CA TYR A 21 -2.37 7.55 -4.43
C TYR A 21 -2.54 6.35 -3.51
N TYR A 22 -3.42 6.45 -2.51
CA TYR A 22 -3.73 5.33 -1.64
C TYR A 22 -4.74 4.39 -2.31
N CYS A 23 -4.29 3.18 -2.63
CA CYS A 23 -5.10 2.13 -3.24
C CYS A 23 -5.58 1.17 -2.14
N GLN A 24 -6.88 0.93 -2.07
CA GLN A 24 -7.46 -0.06 -1.13
C GLN A 24 -7.60 -1.44 -1.75
N THR A 25 -7.75 -1.51 -3.07
CA THR A 25 -7.95 -2.76 -3.81
C THR A 25 -6.83 -3.01 -4.80
N LYS A 26 -6.58 -4.29 -5.12
CA LYS A 26 -5.62 -4.68 -6.16
C LYS A 26 -5.98 -4.11 -7.53
N VAL A 27 -7.27 -3.91 -7.82
CA VAL A 27 -7.74 -3.32 -9.09
C VAL A 27 -7.33 -1.85 -9.20
N GLU A 28 -7.49 -1.08 -8.13
CA GLU A 28 -7.02 0.32 -8.10
C GLU A 28 -5.51 0.41 -8.18
N LEU A 29 -4.81 -0.52 -7.51
CA LEU A 29 -3.36 -0.63 -7.57
C LEU A 29 -2.88 -0.87 -9.01
N ASP A 30 -3.44 -1.87 -9.69
CA ASP A 30 -3.06 -2.26 -11.05
C ASP A 30 -3.31 -1.13 -12.06
N LYS A 31 -4.45 -0.44 -11.92
CA LYS A 31 -4.78 0.73 -12.75
C LYS A 31 -3.79 1.87 -12.54
N ALA A 32 -3.49 2.21 -11.29
CA ALA A 32 -2.57 3.30 -10.98
C ALA A 32 -1.12 2.97 -11.37
N LEU A 33 -0.71 1.69 -11.26
CA LEU A 33 0.57 1.20 -11.78
C LEU A 33 0.65 1.29 -13.31
N SER A 34 -0.42 0.91 -14.01
CA SER A 34 -0.51 1.06 -15.48
C SER A 34 -0.45 2.52 -15.93
N GLU A 35 -0.95 3.45 -15.11
CA GLU A 35 -0.83 4.89 -15.34
C GLU A 35 0.55 5.47 -14.90
N GLY A 36 1.45 4.65 -14.34
CA GLY A 36 2.77 5.07 -13.88
C GLY A 36 2.76 5.97 -12.64
N LYS A 37 1.70 5.90 -11.82
CA LYS A 37 1.54 6.70 -10.60
C LYS A 37 2.28 6.09 -9.43
N CYS A 38 2.71 6.92 -8.48
CA CYS A 38 3.19 6.44 -7.19
C CYS A 38 2.00 6.05 -6.31
N VAL A 39 2.05 4.88 -5.69
CA VAL A 39 0.90 4.27 -5.00
C VAL A 39 1.30 3.76 -3.62
N ALA A 40 0.37 3.85 -2.68
CA ALA A 40 0.45 3.22 -1.37
C ALA A 40 -0.66 2.18 -1.26
N PHE A 41 -0.31 0.95 -0.89
CA PHE A 41 -1.27 -0.14 -0.72
C PHE A 41 -1.05 -0.78 0.65
N LYS A 42 -2.13 -0.95 1.43
CA LYS A 42 -2.06 -1.65 2.72
C LYS A 42 -2.01 -3.15 2.45
N ILE A 43 -0.91 -3.79 2.79
CA ILE A 43 -0.82 -5.24 2.81
C ILE A 43 -1.34 -5.68 4.18
N GLU A 44 -2.46 -6.37 4.20
CA GLU A 44 -2.88 -7.12 5.38
C GLU A 44 -2.06 -8.41 5.36
N LEU A 45 -1.02 -8.44 6.19
CA LEU A 45 -0.31 -9.68 6.48
C LEU A 45 -1.28 -10.54 7.29
N GLU A 46 -1.94 -11.50 6.65
CA GLU A 46 -2.51 -12.63 7.38
C GLU A 46 -1.34 -13.25 8.16
N GLU A 47 -1.41 -13.18 9.48
CA GLU A 47 -0.44 -13.85 10.33
C GLU A 47 -0.48 -15.33 9.95
N PRO A 48 0.66 -15.97 9.59
CA PRO A 48 0.64 -17.39 9.32
C PRO A 48 0.15 -18.10 10.59
N ASP A 49 -0.94 -18.87 10.46
CA ASP A 49 -1.36 -19.83 11.49
C ASP A 49 -0.18 -20.77 11.70
N PHE A 50 0.64 -20.49 12.73
CA PHE A 50 1.64 -21.42 13.21
C PHE A 50 0.84 -22.53 13.91
N ASP A 51 0.41 -23.54 13.16
CA ASP A 51 -0.06 -24.80 13.72
C ASP A 51 1.05 -25.35 14.66
N ASP A 52 0.79 -25.23 15.95
CA ASP A 52 1.59 -25.70 17.07
C ASP A 52 1.57 -27.25 17.12
N GLU A 53 2.16 -27.93 16.13
CA GLU A 53 2.26 -29.40 16.17
C GLU A 53 3.56 -29.94 15.55
N LEU A 54 4.71 -29.35 15.93
CA LEU A 54 6.01 -30.02 15.74
C LEU A 54 7.08 -29.61 16.76
N MET A 55 6.80 -29.81 18.05
CA MET A 55 7.84 -30.01 19.06
C MET A 55 7.73 -31.41 19.65
N GLY A 56 8.08 -32.42 18.85
CA GLY A 56 8.47 -33.73 19.36
C GLY A 56 10.00 -33.75 19.52
N PHE A 57 10.48 -33.45 20.72
CA PHE A 57 11.84 -33.78 21.17
C PHE A 57 11.98 -35.27 21.44
#